data_AF-A0A841E7C3-F1
#
_entry.id   AF-A0A841E7C3-F1
#
_cell.length_a   1.000
_cell.length_b   1.000
_cell.length_c   1.000
_cell.angle_alpha   90.00
_cell.angle_beta   90.00
_cell.angle_gamma   90.00
#
_symmetry.space_group_name_H-M   'P 1'
#
loop_
_entity.id
_entity.type
_entity.pdbx_description
1 polymer ?
#
loop_
_entity_poly.entity_id
_entity_poly.type
_entity_poly.pdbx_seq_one_letter_code
_entity_poly.pdbx_strand_id
1 'polypeptide(L)'
;MGQGGSVPRVGGDQVRSFRLARHNLHRRRSLSELVDVAGACAVQNSPPGSAAVALHARVADLTLQAFDQAVEDDKTLLQTWCMRGSPFFFPAADTAVFTTGLLPRTEQDTVAFVFGVEPALKKLDMSLTEAVQRTEEKLPGVLTGRELAINELGKELEEELAEVDYNGRALWILDADRDALESPATVRGVRLLPTGDPYTQQRDRETILADTSLHRRTWRSVGAPGAVLLDGRIVGAWNVRKQGAQLNVTVSAFESLGAKDREAIEQEARAVAPLRKASRATVSFD
;
A
#
# COMPACT_ATOMS: atom_id res chain seq x y z
N MET A 1 -50.35 -14.86 -8.30
CA MET A 1 -49.94 -15.64 -9.49
C MET A 1 -48.95 -14.79 -10.27
N GLY A 2 -47.64 -15.01 -10.07
CA GLY A 2 -46.61 -14.35 -10.86
C GLY A 2 -46.65 -14.90 -12.28
N GLN A 3 -46.78 -14.02 -13.27
CA GLN A 3 -46.66 -14.41 -14.68
C GLN A 3 -45.25 -14.94 -14.90
N GLY A 4 -45.11 -16.26 -14.99
CA GLY A 4 -43.86 -16.90 -15.41
C GLY A 4 -43.63 -16.56 -16.88
N GLY A 5 -42.82 -15.52 -17.13
CA GLY A 5 -42.40 -15.18 -18.49
C GLY A 5 -41.74 -16.40 -19.14
N SER A 6 -42.20 -16.78 -20.34
CA SER A 6 -41.62 -17.91 -21.05
C SER A 6 -40.15 -17.61 -21.37
N VAL A 7 -39.27 -18.57 -21.05
CA VAL A 7 -37.85 -18.43 -21.35
C VAL A 7 -37.68 -18.40 -22.88
N PRO A 8 -37.10 -17.34 -23.46
CA PRO A 8 -36.96 -17.24 -24.91
C PRO A 8 -36.01 -18.32 -25.45
N ARG A 9 -36.42 -19.01 -26.52
CA ARG A 9 -35.55 -19.92 -27.28
C ARG A 9 -34.63 -19.11 -28.19
N VAL A 10 -33.32 -19.34 -28.11
CA VAL A 10 -32.30 -18.68 -28.93
C VAL A 10 -31.52 -19.68 -29.79
N GLY A 11 -31.29 -19.34 -31.06
CA GLY A 11 -30.48 -20.11 -32.00
C GLY A 11 -29.02 -19.63 -32.08
N GLY A 12 -28.14 -20.46 -32.67
CA GLY A 12 -26.70 -20.16 -32.78
C GLY A 12 -26.38 -18.84 -33.50
N ASP A 13 -27.15 -18.50 -34.54
CA ASP A 13 -26.99 -17.26 -35.30
C ASP A 13 -27.35 -16.01 -34.49
N GLN A 14 -28.38 -16.11 -33.65
CA GLN A 14 -28.76 -15.04 -32.74
C GLN A 14 -27.68 -14.83 -31.69
N VAL A 15 -27.13 -15.92 -31.12
CA VAL A 15 -26.02 -15.83 -30.14
C VAL A 15 -24.77 -15.22 -30.78
N ARG A 16 -24.40 -15.64 -31.99
CA ARG A 16 -23.23 -15.11 -32.69
C ARG A 16 -23.42 -13.63 -33.03
N SER A 17 -24.58 -13.24 -33.54
CA SER A 17 -24.89 -11.83 -33.84
C SER A 17 -24.90 -10.97 -32.58
N PHE A 18 -25.46 -11.48 -31.48
CA PHE A 18 -25.41 -10.81 -30.18
C PHE A 18 -23.97 -10.59 -29.71
N ARG A 19 -23.11 -11.63 -29.79
CA ARG A 19 -21.69 -11.51 -29.43
C ARG A 19 -20.97 -10.50 -30.32
N LEU A 20 -21.10 -10.60 -31.64
CA LEU A 20 -20.50 -9.64 -32.57
C LEU A 20 -21.00 -8.21 -32.29
N ALA A 21 -22.26 -8.03 -31.92
CA ALA A 21 -22.80 -6.74 -31.52
C ALA A 21 -22.14 -6.21 -30.24
N ARG A 22 -22.06 -7.03 -29.19
CA ARG A 22 -21.42 -6.68 -27.90
C ARG A 22 -19.91 -6.42 -28.01
N HIS A 23 -19.25 -7.03 -29.01
CA HIS A 23 -17.83 -6.80 -29.30
C HIS A 23 -17.58 -5.69 -30.34
N ASN A 24 -18.59 -4.90 -30.72
CA ASN A 24 -18.47 -3.81 -31.71
C ASN A 24 -17.97 -4.28 -33.09
N LEU A 25 -18.34 -5.49 -33.50
CA LEU A 25 -17.99 -6.08 -34.81
C LEU A 25 -19.16 -6.10 -35.80
N HIS A 26 -20.39 -5.85 -35.34
CA HIS A 26 -21.57 -5.70 -36.22
C HIS A 26 -21.53 -4.42 -37.08
N ARG A 27 -20.80 -3.40 -36.62
CA ARG A 27 -20.50 -2.15 -37.30
C ARG A 27 -19.27 -1.53 -36.63
N ARG A 28 -18.48 -0.79 -37.40
CA ARG A 28 -17.39 0.01 -36.83
C ARG A 28 -17.96 1.26 -36.14
N ARG A 29 -17.41 1.59 -34.98
CA ARG A 29 -17.71 2.79 -34.16
C ARG A 29 -16.84 3.96 -34.58
N SER A 30 -17.18 5.18 -34.20
CA SER A 30 -16.33 6.34 -34.48
C SER A 30 -15.06 6.31 -33.64
N LEU A 31 -14.02 7.02 -34.09
CA LEU A 31 -12.75 7.13 -33.36
C LEU A 31 -12.93 7.69 -31.94
N SER A 32 -13.89 8.59 -31.74
CA SER A 32 -14.25 9.14 -30.42
C SER A 32 -14.72 8.08 -29.41
N GLU A 33 -15.10 6.88 -29.88
CA GLU A 33 -15.58 5.77 -29.04
C GLU A 33 -14.48 4.72 -28.79
N LEU A 34 -13.23 5.00 -29.15
CA LEU A 34 -12.10 4.07 -29.03
C LEU A 34 -11.97 3.48 -27.62
N VAL A 35 -12.07 4.32 -26.60
CA VAL A 35 -11.97 3.91 -25.19
C VAL A 35 -13.10 2.96 -24.82
N ASP A 36 -14.36 3.29 -25.12
CA ASP A 36 -15.51 2.43 -24.85
C ASP A 36 -15.41 1.08 -25.59
N VAL A 37 -14.90 1.10 -26.82
CA VAL A 37 -14.68 -0.12 -27.61
C VAL A 37 -13.62 -1.01 -26.98
N ALA A 38 -12.53 -0.45 -26.46
CA ALA A 38 -11.51 -1.19 -25.73
C ALA A 38 -12.07 -1.74 -24.40
N GLY A 39 -12.88 -0.97 -23.69
CA GLY A 39 -13.48 -1.36 -22.40
C GLY A 39 -14.45 -2.53 -22.48
N ALA A 40 -15.06 -2.78 -23.65
CA ALA A 40 -16.03 -3.87 -23.82
C ALA A 40 -15.46 -5.26 -23.52
N CYS A 41 -14.17 -5.51 -23.78
CA CYS A 41 -13.54 -6.80 -23.47
C CYS A 41 -12.01 -6.78 -23.26
N ALA A 42 -11.38 -5.60 -23.25
CA ALA A 42 -9.95 -5.41 -23.46
C ALA A 42 -9.44 -6.05 -24.78
N VAL A 43 -8.22 -5.69 -25.19
CA VAL A 43 -7.63 -6.17 -26.44
C VAL A 43 -6.20 -6.65 -26.21
N GLN A 44 -5.95 -7.94 -26.43
CA GLN A 44 -4.63 -8.52 -26.23
C GLN A 44 -3.61 -7.96 -27.24
N ASN A 45 -2.43 -7.59 -26.76
CA ASN A 45 -1.33 -7.10 -27.59
C ASN A 45 -0.20 -8.12 -27.69
N SER A 46 -0.54 -9.37 -28.04
CA SER A 46 0.43 -10.45 -28.22
C SER A 46 0.09 -11.27 -29.46
N PRO A 47 0.96 -11.30 -30.49
CA PRO A 47 2.22 -10.55 -30.58
C PRO A 47 2.00 -9.02 -30.61
N PRO A 48 3.04 -8.22 -30.33
CA PRO A 48 2.96 -6.75 -30.40
C PRO A 48 2.38 -6.27 -31.73
N GLY A 49 1.49 -5.28 -31.66
CA GLY A 49 0.73 -4.75 -32.81
C GLY A 49 -0.64 -5.41 -33.01
N SER A 50 -0.91 -6.57 -32.40
CA SER A 50 -2.21 -7.26 -32.54
C SER A 50 -3.38 -6.43 -32.03
N ALA A 51 -3.16 -5.60 -31.00
CA ALA A 51 -4.21 -4.78 -30.43
C ALA A 51 -4.69 -3.69 -31.40
N ALA A 52 -3.78 -2.99 -32.08
CA ALA A 52 -4.12 -1.97 -33.07
C ALA A 52 -4.99 -2.56 -34.21
N VAL A 53 -4.63 -3.75 -34.71
CA VAL A 53 -5.40 -4.46 -35.74
C VAL A 53 -6.80 -4.84 -35.24
N ALA A 54 -6.89 -5.35 -34.00
CA ALA A 54 -8.17 -5.74 -33.41
C ALA A 54 -9.07 -4.53 -33.11
N LEU A 55 -8.52 -3.38 -32.71
CA LEU A 55 -9.26 -2.14 -32.53
C LEU A 55 -9.70 -1.55 -33.87
N HIS A 56 -8.85 -1.60 -34.90
CA HIS A 56 -9.21 -1.19 -36.26
C HIS A 56 -10.44 -1.96 -36.76
N ALA A 57 -10.56 -3.27 -36.48
CA ALA A 57 -11.75 -4.03 -36.85
C ALA A 57 -13.07 -3.52 -36.23
N ARG A 58 -12.99 -2.71 -35.17
CA ARG A 58 -14.13 -2.18 -34.40
C ARG A 58 -14.31 -0.67 -34.51
N VAL A 59 -13.29 0.06 -34.93
CA VAL A 59 -13.24 1.52 -34.98
C VAL A 59 -12.94 1.96 -36.40
N ALA A 60 -13.79 2.83 -36.96
CA ALA A 60 -13.58 3.43 -38.26
C ALA A 60 -12.44 4.45 -38.19
N ASP A 61 -11.63 4.51 -39.25
CA ASP A 61 -10.58 5.50 -39.42
C ASP A 61 -9.51 5.53 -38.30
N LEU A 62 -9.34 4.43 -37.56
CA LEU A 62 -8.26 4.28 -36.58
C LEU A 62 -6.90 4.31 -37.29
N THR A 63 -6.06 5.27 -36.91
CA THR A 63 -4.65 5.39 -37.32
C THR A 63 -3.74 4.97 -36.17
N LEU A 64 -2.48 4.62 -36.48
CA LEU A 64 -1.47 4.38 -35.45
C LEU A 64 -1.25 5.63 -34.60
N GLN A 65 -1.15 6.81 -35.23
CA GLN A 65 -1.00 8.08 -34.50
C GLN A 65 -2.13 8.31 -33.47
N ALA A 66 -3.38 8.04 -33.82
CA ALA A 66 -4.50 8.19 -32.88
C ALA A 66 -4.47 7.13 -31.76
N PHE A 67 -3.97 5.93 -32.06
CA PHE A 67 -3.76 4.88 -31.07
C PHE A 67 -2.64 5.24 -30.10
N ASP A 68 -1.50 5.69 -30.61
CA ASP A 68 -0.32 6.09 -29.82
C ASP A 68 -0.66 7.31 -28.96
N GLN A 69 -1.35 8.32 -29.49
CA GLN A 69 -1.89 9.45 -28.72
C GLN A 69 -2.75 8.99 -27.52
N ALA A 70 -3.63 7.99 -27.73
CA ALA A 70 -4.48 7.49 -26.66
C ALA A 70 -3.70 6.76 -25.55
N VAL A 71 -2.54 6.20 -25.87
CA VAL A 71 -1.70 5.40 -24.96
C VAL A 71 -0.64 6.25 -24.27
N GLU A 72 0.12 7.03 -25.05
CA GLU A 72 1.34 7.72 -24.60
C GLU A 72 1.02 9.12 -24.05
N ASP A 73 0.24 9.89 -24.79
CA ASP A 73 -0.03 11.30 -24.49
C ASP A 73 -1.26 11.47 -23.57
N ASP A 74 -2.42 11.02 -24.04
CA ASP A 74 -3.70 11.20 -23.34
C ASP A 74 -3.85 10.20 -22.19
N LYS A 75 -3.11 9.07 -22.25
CA LYS A 75 -3.14 7.97 -21.26
C LYS A 75 -4.55 7.48 -20.95
N THR A 76 -5.42 7.50 -21.96
CA THR A 76 -6.80 7.02 -21.86
C THR A 76 -6.89 5.50 -22.02
N LEU A 77 -5.92 4.89 -22.70
CA LEU A 77 -5.70 3.45 -22.75
C LEU A 77 -4.42 3.07 -21.99
N LEU A 78 -4.51 2.00 -21.20
CA LEU A 78 -3.38 1.42 -20.47
C LEU A 78 -3.02 0.06 -21.08
N GLN A 79 -1.74 -0.16 -21.38
CA GLN A 79 -1.22 -1.52 -21.58
C GLN A 79 -0.66 -2.06 -20.27
N THR A 80 -1.16 -3.21 -19.82
CA THR A 80 -0.51 -3.95 -18.73
C THR A 80 -0.72 -5.46 -18.85
N TRP A 81 0.11 -6.22 -18.15
CA TRP A 81 -0.02 -7.66 -18.02
C TRP A 81 -1.26 -7.96 -17.18
N CYS A 82 -2.23 -8.65 -17.79
CA CYS A 82 -3.43 -9.02 -17.07
C CYS A 82 -3.88 -10.47 -17.29
N MET A 83 -5.05 -10.67 -17.87
CA MET A 83 -5.71 -11.96 -18.04
C MET A 83 -4.75 -12.99 -18.63
N ARG A 84 -4.53 -14.09 -17.89
CA ARG A 84 -3.65 -15.21 -18.26
C ARG A 84 -2.19 -14.81 -18.48
N GLY A 85 -1.70 -13.77 -17.80
CA GLY A 85 -0.30 -13.34 -17.91
C GLY A 85 0.03 -12.93 -19.34
N SER A 86 -0.72 -12.00 -19.90
CA SER A 86 -0.47 -11.45 -21.25
C SER A 86 -0.79 -9.96 -21.27
N PRO A 87 -0.16 -9.17 -22.16
CA PRO A 87 -0.43 -7.74 -22.26
C PRO A 87 -1.77 -7.49 -22.94
N PHE A 88 -2.60 -6.62 -22.37
CA PHE A 88 -3.83 -6.12 -22.98
C PHE A 88 -3.90 -4.60 -22.89
N PHE A 89 -4.58 -3.99 -23.85
CA PHE A 89 -5.08 -2.62 -23.76
C PHE A 89 -6.52 -2.58 -23.28
N PHE A 90 -6.82 -1.66 -22.37
CA PHE A 90 -8.15 -1.34 -21.87
C PHE A 90 -8.17 0.12 -21.35
N PRO A 91 -9.35 0.70 -21.06
CA PRO A 91 -9.43 2.06 -20.52
C PRO A 91 -8.64 2.21 -19.22
N ALA A 92 -7.82 3.25 -19.10
CA ALA A 92 -7.03 3.47 -17.88
C ALA A 92 -7.92 3.58 -16.62
N ALA A 93 -9.13 4.13 -16.77
CA ALA A 93 -10.14 4.20 -15.70
C ALA A 93 -10.62 2.83 -15.20
N ASP A 94 -10.52 1.78 -16.03
CA ASP A 94 -10.95 0.42 -15.72
C ASP A 94 -9.81 -0.47 -15.18
N THR A 95 -8.68 0.12 -14.77
CA THR A 95 -7.51 -0.64 -14.30
C THR A 95 -7.87 -1.68 -13.25
N ALA A 96 -8.63 -1.30 -12.23
CA ALA A 96 -9.06 -2.24 -11.18
C ALA A 96 -9.89 -3.42 -11.73
N VAL A 97 -10.75 -3.18 -12.73
CA VAL A 97 -11.59 -4.23 -13.34
C VAL A 97 -10.73 -5.32 -13.96
N PHE A 98 -9.62 -4.94 -14.62
CA PHE A 98 -8.76 -5.88 -15.34
C PHE A 98 -7.59 -6.42 -14.51
N THR A 99 -7.21 -5.78 -13.39
CA THR A 99 -6.03 -6.19 -12.61
C THR A 99 -6.32 -6.73 -11.22
N THR A 100 -7.44 -6.40 -10.57
CA THR A 100 -7.71 -6.84 -9.19
C THR A 100 -7.70 -8.37 -9.04
N GLY A 101 -8.16 -9.11 -10.06
CA GLY A 101 -8.15 -10.57 -10.05
C GLY A 101 -6.75 -11.22 -10.06
N LEU A 102 -5.70 -10.43 -10.30
CA LEU A 102 -4.30 -10.89 -10.35
C LEU A 102 -3.56 -10.62 -9.04
N LEU A 103 -4.15 -9.82 -8.13
CA LEU A 103 -3.47 -9.45 -6.91
C LEU A 103 -3.22 -10.72 -6.06
N PRO A 104 -1.97 -10.97 -5.65
CA PRO A 104 -1.64 -12.10 -4.79
C PRO A 104 -2.38 -11.95 -3.45
N ARG A 105 -2.83 -13.06 -2.87
CA ARG A 105 -3.54 -13.06 -1.58
C ARG A 105 -2.61 -13.26 -0.41
N THR A 106 -1.47 -13.89 -0.66
CA THR A 106 -0.44 -14.21 0.32
C THR A 106 0.92 -13.81 -0.21
N GLU A 107 1.86 -13.62 0.70
CA GLU A 107 3.27 -13.38 0.35
C GLU A 107 3.85 -14.50 -0.53
N GLN A 108 3.43 -15.74 -0.27
CA GLN A 108 3.84 -16.90 -1.06
C GLN A 108 3.32 -16.81 -2.51
N ASP A 109 2.09 -16.31 -2.71
CA ASP A 109 1.56 -16.07 -4.05
C ASP A 109 2.36 -14.98 -4.77
N THR A 110 2.70 -13.89 -4.07
CA THR A 110 3.48 -12.77 -4.63
C THR A 110 4.84 -13.27 -5.12
N VAL A 111 5.53 -14.04 -4.30
CA VAL A 111 6.86 -14.60 -4.61
C VAL A 111 6.81 -15.50 -5.84
N ALA A 112 5.74 -16.29 -6.01
CA ALA A 112 5.58 -17.14 -7.18
C ALA A 112 5.47 -16.37 -8.51
N PHE A 113 5.09 -15.09 -8.50
CA PHE A 113 5.06 -14.24 -9.69
C PHE A 113 6.43 -13.68 -10.09
N VAL A 114 7.36 -13.54 -9.14
CA VAL A 114 8.69 -12.95 -9.38
C VAL A 114 9.75 -14.02 -9.19
N PHE A 115 9.83 -14.91 -10.18
CA PHE A 115 10.68 -16.10 -10.13
C PHE A 115 12.15 -15.75 -9.85
N GLY A 116 12.73 -16.39 -8.82
CA GLY A 116 14.16 -16.28 -8.50
C GLY A 116 14.52 -15.11 -7.60
N VAL A 117 13.55 -14.34 -7.11
CA VAL A 117 13.77 -13.23 -6.18
C VAL A 117 14.03 -13.71 -4.74
N GLU A 118 13.65 -14.94 -4.41
CA GLU A 118 13.65 -15.48 -3.04
C GLU A 118 15.02 -15.42 -2.35
N PRO A 119 16.15 -15.76 -3.01
CA PRO A 119 17.46 -15.65 -2.37
C PRO A 119 17.83 -14.22 -1.99
N ALA A 120 17.43 -13.24 -2.83
CA ALA A 120 17.69 -11.83 -2.57
C ALA A 120 16.84 -11.32 -1.40
N LEU A 121 15.55 -11.64 -1.38
CA LEU A 121 14.64 -11.32 -0.27
C LEU A 121 15.14 -11.90 1.06
N LYS A 122 15.59 -13.16 1.05
CA LYS A 122 16.14 -13.81 2.24
C LYS A 122 17.44 -13.16 2.72
N LYS A 123 18.31 -12.75 1.79
CA LYS A 123 19.56 -12.03 2.13
C LYS A 123 19.25 -10.68 2.77
N LEU A 124 18.22 -9.99 2.28
CA LEU A 124 17.79 -8.67 2.75
C LEU A 124 16.84 -8.74 3.97
N ASP A 125 16.39 -9.93 4.37
CA ASP A 125 15.36 -10.14 5.41
C ASP A 125 14.10 -9.30 5.17
N MET A 126 13.69 -9.22 3.90
CA MET A 126 12.60 -8.36 3.43
C MET A 126 11.53 -9.21 2.74
N SER A 127 10.26 -8.87 2.93
CA SER A 127 9.19 -9.49 2.13
C SER A 127 9.11 -8.86 0.74
N LEU A 128 8.68 -9.59 -0.28
CA LEU A 128 8.46 -9.05 -1.62
C LEU A 128 7.45 -7.90 -1.62
N THR A 129 6.39 -8.02 -0.80
CA THR A 129 5.44 -6.92 -0.60
C THR A 129 6.15 -5.63 -0.15
N GLU A 130 7.09 -5.73 0.78
CA GLU A 130 7.86 -4.59 1.26
C GLU A 130 8.83 -4.07 0.19
N ALA A 131 9.48 -4.95 -0.56
CA ALA A 131 10.35 -4.57 -1.68
C ALA A 131 9.58 -3.80 -2.77
N VAL A 132 8.37 -4.25 -3.11
CA VAL A 132 7.49 -3.57 -4.08
C VAL A 132 7.07 -2.21 -3.56
N GLN A 133 6.64 -2.10 -2.30
CA GLN A 133 6.26 -0.81 -1.69
C GLN A 133 7.40 0.20 -1.70
N ARG A 134 8.60 -0.21 -1.27
CA ARG A 134 9.79 0.65 -1.29
C ARG A 134 10.15 1.09 -2.71
N THR A 135 9.99 0.20 -3.70
CA THR A 135 10.21 0.54 -5.11
C THR A 135 9.17 1.55 -5.61
N GLU A 136 7.89 1.32 -5.30
CA GLU A 136 6.76 2.17 -5.70
C GLU A 136 6.90 3.61 -5.19
N GLU A 137 7.32 3.77 -3.93
CA GLU A 137 7.58 5.10 -3.33
C GLU A 137 8.63 5.92 -4.09
N LYS A 138 9.56 5.25 -4.79
CA LYS A 138 10.69 5.87 -5.47
C LYS A 138 10.51 6.05 -6.97
N LEU A 139 9.67 5.24 -7.60
CA LEU A 139 9.41 5.32 -9.04
C LEU A 139 9.09 6.75 -9.51
N PRO A 140 8.28 7.57 -8.81
CA PRO A 140 8.01 8.94 -9.25
C PRO A 140 9.27 9.83 -9.29
N GLY A 141 10.20 9.68 -8.35
CA GLY A 141 11.44 10.48 -8.32
C GLY A 141 12.35 10.19 -9.52
N VAL A 142 12.35 8.94 -9.98
CA VAL A 142 13.24 8.46 -11.05
C VAL A 142 12.58 8.58 -12.45
N LEU A 143 11.29 8.24 -12.57
CA LEU A 143 10.62 8.08 -13.86
C LEU A 143 9.74 9.27 -14.30
N THR A 144 9.50 10.28 -13.46
CA THR A 144 8.58 11.36 -13.85
C THR A 144 9.06 12.08 -15.12
N GLY A 145 8.25 11.98 -16.18
CA GLY A 145 8.49 12.67 -17.45
C GLY A 145 9.59 12.06 -18.33
N ARG A 146 10.04 10.83 -18.06
CA ARG A 146 11.08 10.15 -18.84
C ARG A 146 10.87 8.64 -18.88
N GLU A 147 11.63 7.99 -19.75
CA GLU A 147 11.67 6.53 -19.90
C GLU A 147 13.08 6.03 -19.59
N LEU A 148 13.17 4.84 -19.00
CA LEU A 148 14.43 4.18 -18.65
C LEU A 148 14.35 2.69 -18.98
N ALA A 149 15.47 2.12 -19.43
CA ALA A 149 15.58 0.66 -19.50
C ALA A 149 15.56 0.07 -18.08
N ILE A 150 15.05 -1.15 -17.91
CA ILE A 150 14.92 -1.79 -16.59
C ILE A 150 16.23 -1.83 -15.78
N ASN A 151 17.37 -2.00 -16.47
CA ASN A 151 18.69 -2.02 -15.82
C ASN A 151 19.17 -0.62 -15.41
N GLU A 152 18.76 0.42 -16.13
CA GLU A 152 19.09 1.82 -15.79
C GLU A 152 18.19 2.29 -14.65
N LEU A 153 16.90 1.97 -14.70
CA LEU A 153 15.96 2.17 -13.60
C LEU A 153 16.48 1.51 -12.32
N GLY A 154 16.95 0.26 -12.40
CA GLY A 154 17.51 -0.45 -11.25
C GLY A 154 18.73 0.27 -10.63
N LYS A 155 19.60 0.88 -11.47
CA LYS A 155 20.76 1.65 -11.00
C LYS A 155 20.35 2.98 -10.39
N GLU A 156 19.47 3.74 -11.04
CA GLU A 156 19.01 5.04 -10.50
C GLU A 156 18.23 4.83 -9.18
N LEU A 157 17.49 3.72 -9.03
CA LEU A 157 16.85 3.35 -7.76
C LEU A 157 17.85 2.92 -6.67
N GLU A 158 18.99 2.32 -7.05
CA GLU A 158 20.06 1.98 -6.11
C GLU A 158 20.74 3.24 -5.55
N GLU A 159 20.96 4.26 -6.40
CA GLU A 159 21.52 5.55 -5.98
C GLU A 159 20.63 6.31 -4.98
N GLU A 160 19.33 6.01 -4.95
CA GLU A 160 18.37 6.56 -3.97
C GLU A 160 18.42 5.87 -2.60
N LEU A 161 19.24 4.82 -2.45
CA LEU A 161 19.35 4.02 -1.24
C LEU A 161 20.73 4.14 -0.59
N ALA A 162 20.73 4.23 0.74
CA ALA A 162 21.91 4.23 1.57
C ALA A 162 21.99 2.93 2.37
N GLU A 163 23.10 2.20 2.22
CA GLU A 163 23.41 1.07 3.10
C GLU A 163 23.72 1.58 4.51
N VAL A 164 23.15 0.92 5.51
CA VAL A 164 23.41 1.17 6.94
C VAL A 164 23.70 -0.15 7.65
N ASP A 165 24.68 -0.16 8.56
CA ASP A 165 24.93 -1.32 9.41
C ASP A 165 24.05 -1.25 10.66
N TYR A 166 23.25 -2.28 10.88
CA TYR A 166 22.49 -2.48 12.10
C TYR A 166 22.87 -3.82 12.73
N ASN A 167 23.65 -3.78 13.82
CA ASN A 167 24.14 -4.97 14.53
C ASN A 167 24.88 -5.97 13.61
N GLY A 168 25.73 -5.48 12.70
CA GLY A 168 26.46 -6.32 11.76
C GLY A 168 25.63 -6.83 10.59
N ARG A 169 24.42 -6.30 10.40
CA ARG A 169 23.53 -6.60 9.27
C ARG A 169 23.41 -5.37 8.39
N ALA A 170 23.72 -5.52 7.10
CA ALA A 170 23.45 -4.50 6.10
C ALA A 170 21.94 -4.34 5.91
N LEU A 171 21.42 -3.15 6.20
CA LEU A 171 20.07 -2.70 5.92
C LEU A 171 20.11 -1.48 4.99
N TRP A 172 18.95 -1.08 4.48
CA TRP A 172 18.85 0.02 3.52
C TRP A 172 17.81 1.05 3.97
N ILE A 173 18.20 2.32 3.92
CA ILE A 173 17.34 3.49 4.10
C ILE A 173 17.34 4.31 2.80
N LEU A 174 16.52 5.35 2.73
CA LEU A 174 16.64 6.32 1.65
C LEU A 174 17.91 7.15 1.85
N ASP A 175 18.67 7.39 0.79
CA ASP A 175 19.88 8.23 0.90
C ASP A 175 19.53 9.64 1.39
N ALA A 176 18.38 10.17 0.96
CA ALA A 176 17.82 11.42 1.46
C ALA A 176 17.55 11.45 2.98
N ASP A 177 17.37 10.28 3.60
CA ASP A 177 17.13 10.14 5.05
C ASP A 177 18.42 9.85 5.83
N ARG A 178 19.58 9.72 5.16
CA ARG A 178 20.87 9.41 5.78
C ARG A 178 21.23 10.41 6.88
N ASP A 179 21.21 11.69 6.54
CA ASP A 179 21.56 12.76 7.49
C ASP A 179 20.60 12.75 8.71
N ALA A 180 19.32 12.46 8.47
CA ALA A 180 18.31 12.36 9.51
C ALA A 180 18.52 11.14 10.42
N LEU A 181 19.02 10.01 9.89
CA LEU A 181 19.35 8.84 10.68
C LEU A 181 20.67 9.02 11.46
N GLU A 182 21.68 9.63 10.84
CA GLU A 182 23.00 9.86 11.46
C GLU A 182 22.92 10.90 12.59
N SER A 183 22.06 11.90 12.43
CA SER A 183 21.83 12.97 13.41
C SER A 183 20.34 13.18 13.68
N PRO A 184 19.67 12.20 14.32
CA PRO A 184 18.23 12.30 14.56
C PRO A 184 17.92 13.40 15.55
N ALA A 185 16.79 14.07 15.35
CA ALA A 185 16.32 15.08 16.29
C ALA A 185 16.19 14.47 17.70
N THR A 186 16.76 15.16 18.70
CA THR A 186 16.64 14.70 20.08
C THR A 186 15.16 14.69 20.50
N VAL A 187 14.62 13.52 20.77
CA VAL A 187 13.26 13.37 21.30
C VAL A 187 13.29 13.73 22.79
N ARG A 188 12.40 14.65 23.20
CA ARG A 188 12.28 15.07 24.59
C ARG A 188 10.82 15.13 25.04
N GLY A 189 10.60 14.88 26.32
CA GLY A 189 9.31 14.95 26.98
C GLY A 189 8.56 13.62 26.98
N VAL A 190 7.30 13.69 27.42
CA VAL A 190 6.43 12.53 27.59
C VAL A 190 5.34 12.50 26.52
N ARG A 191 5.02 11.31 26.01
CA ARG A 191 3.82 11.05 25.20
C ARG A 191 3.08 9.82 25.72
N LEU A 192 1.76 9.93 25.81
CA LEU A 192 0.87 8.79 26.10
C LEU A 192 0.31 8.25 24.77
N LEU A 193 1.01 7.28 24.19
CA LEU A 193 0.60 6.66 22.92
C LEU A 193 -0.60 5.74 23.17
N PRO A 194 -1.70 5.85 22.39
CA PRO A 194 -2.86 4.99 22.56
C PRO A 194 -2.55 3.55 22.15
N THR A 195 -3.43 2.63 22.55
CA THR A 195 -3.41 1.26 22.01
C THR A 195 -3.48 1.28 20.49
N GLY A 196 -2.54 0.61 19.83
CA GLY A 196 -2.51 0.51 18.37
C GLY A 196 -1.95 1.75 17.66
N ASP A 197 -1.21 2.59 18.38
CA ASP A 197 -0.47 3.70 17.76
C ASP A 197 0.48 3.19 16.65
N PRO A 198 0.59 3.88 15.48
CA PRO A 198 1.43 3.44 14.37
C PRO A 198 2.89 3.18 14.74
N TYR A 199 3.45 3.91 15.71
CA TYR A 199 4.81 3.67 16.20
C TYR A 199 4.90 2.29 16.88
N THR A 200 3.91 1.93 17.69
CA THR A 200 3.87 0.62 18.35
C THR A 200 3.42 -0.54 17.44
N GLN A 201 2.93 -0.25 16.23
CA GLN A 201 2.50 -1.24 15.24
C GLN A 201 3.61 -1.66 14.28
N GLN A 202 4.78 -1.02 14.33
CA GLN A 202 5.94 -1.45 13.55
C GLN A 202 6.29 -2.91 13.84
N ARG A 203 6.77 -3.62 12.82
CA ARG A 203 7.07 -5.06 12.91
C ARG A 203 8.26 -5.34 13.83
N ASP A 204 9.26 -4.48 13.77
CA ASP A 204 10.47 -4.59 14.57
C ASP A 204 10.26 -4.03 15.98
N ARG A 205 9.78 -4.88 16.88
CA ARG A 205 9.51 -4.50 18.27
C ARG A 205 10.78 -4.38 19.10
N GLU A 206 11.87 -5.02 18.69
CA GLU A 206 13.12 -5.04 19.47
C GLU A 206 13.85 -3.70 19.35
N THR A 207 13.80 -3.02 18.20
CA THR A 207 14.29 -1.64 18.09
C THR A 207 13.49 -0.64 18.92
N ILE A 208 12.19 -0.88 19.10
CA ILE A 208 11.30 -0.01 19.88
C ILE A 208 11.42 -0.27 21.39
N LEU A 209 11.50 -1.54 21.79
CA LEU A 209 11.63 -1.97 23.17
C LEU A 209 12.60 -3.16 23.25
N ALA A 210 13.88 -2.86 23.47
CA ALA A 210 14.95 -3.87 23.46
C ALA A 210 14.76 -4.99 24.49
N ASP A 211 14.16 -4.70 25.65
CA ASP A 211 13.86 -5.72 26.66
C ASP A 211 12.62 -6.53 26.26
N THR A 212 12.87 -7.70 25.67
CA THR A 212 11.83 -8.63 25.20
C THR A 212 10.95 -9.17 26.32
N SER A 213 11.40 -9.15 27.58
CA SER A 213 10.58 -9.59 28.72
C SER A 213 9.36 -8.68 28.94
N LEU A 214 9.47 -7.41 28.53
CA LEU A 214 8.42 -6.41 28.63
C LEU A 214 7.42 -6.45 27.47
N HIS A 215 7.72 -7.18 26.39
CA HIS A 215 6.87 -7.19 25.18
C HIS A 215 5.44 -7.66 25.48
N ARG A 216 5.26 -8.66 26.35
CA ARG A 216 3.92 -9.15 26.75
C ARG A 216 3.12 -8.13 27.57
N ARG A 217 3.79 -7.14 28.17
CA ARG A 217 3.14 -6.04 28.90
C ARG A 217 2.67 -4.95 27.93
N THR A 218 3.38 -4.73 26.83
CA THR A 218 3.09 -3.70 25.81
C THR A 218 2.16 -4.20 24.70
N TRP A 219 2.44 -5.37 24.13
CA TRP A 219 1.70 -5.96 22.99
C TRP A 219 0.90 -7.17 23.43
N ARG A 220 -0.41 -6.98 23.62
CA ARG A 220 -1.37 -8.06 23.97
C ARG A 220 -2.35 -8.29 22.83
N SER A 221 -2.77 -9.53 22.63
CA SER A 221 -3.76 -9.88 21.59
C SER A 221 -5.15 -9.33 21.86
N VAL A 222 -5.50 -9.11 23.14
CA VAL A 222 -6.78 -8.53 23.57
C VAL A 222 -6.52 -7.53 24.69
N GLY A 223 -7.13 -6.34 24.60
CA GLY A 223 -7.03 -5.31 25.63
C GLY A 223 -5.59 -4.83 25.87
N ALA A 224 -4.82 -4.64 24.80
CA ALA A 224 -3.49 -4.06 24.90
C ALA A 224 -3.55 -2.65 25.52
N PRO A 225 -2.65 -2.34 26.46
CA PRO A 225 -2.56 -0.98 27.01
C PRO A 225 -1.99 -0.02 25.96
N GLY A 226 -2.02 1.28 26.27
CA GLY A 226 -1.18 2.24 25.56
C GLY A 226 0.27 2.20 26.07
N ALA A 227 1.18 2.87 25.36
CA ALA A 227 2.59 2.99 25.76
C ALA A 227 2.89 4.39 26.33
N VAL A 228 3.75 4.44 27.35
CA VAL A 228 4.31 5.70 27.88
C VAL A 228 5.69 5.90 27.26
N LEU A 229 5.80 6.90 26.40
CA LEU A 229 7.07 7.32 25.81
C LEU A 229 7.67 8.43 26.67
N LEU A 230 8.93 8.26 27.09
CA LEU A 230 9.73 9.30 27.75
C LEU A 230 11.05 9.42 26.99
N ASP A 231 11.31 10.62 26.45
CA ASP A 231 12.53 10.93 25.69
C ASP A 231 12.84 9.88 24.60
N GLY A 232 11.79 9.39 23.92
CA GLY A 232 11.89 8.40 22.85
C GLY A 232 11.93 6.93 23.30
N ARG A 233 11.90 6.63 24.60
CA ARG A 233 11.89 5.26 25.13
C ARG A 233 10.53 4.88 25.70
N ILE A 234 10.10 3.64 25.49
CA ILE A 234 8.94 3.09 26.19
C ILE A 234 9.35 2.76 27.63
N VAL A 235 8.86 3.56 28.59
CA VAL A 235 9.19 3.43 30.02
C VAL A 235 8.07 2.81 30.84
N GLY A 236 6.93 2.53 30.21
CA GLY A 236 5.80 1.91 30.85
C GLY A 236 4.63 1.69 29.91
N ALA A 237 3.60 1.05 30.44
CA ALA A 237 2.30 0.91 29.81
C ALA A 237 1.28 1.77 30.56
N TRP A 238 0.25 2.26 29.87
CA TRP A 238 -0.84 2.98 30.53
C TRP A 238 -2.21 2.44 30.14
N ASN A 239 -3.11 2.47 31.11
CA ASN A 239 -4.53 2.21 30.94
C ASN A 239 -5.33 3.44 31.35
N VAL A 240 -6.55 3.53 30.82
CA VAL A 240 -7.40 4.68 31.10
C VAL A 240 -8.83 4.27 31.36
N ARG A 241 -9.42 4.88 32.40
CA ARG A 241 -10.82 4.75 32.74
C ARG A 241 -11.46 6.10 32.98
N LYS A 242 -12.48 6.42 32.20
CA LYS A 242 -13.27 7.63 32.38
C LYS A 242 -14.39 7.42 33.40
N GLN A 243 -14.58 8.38 34.29
CA GLN A 243 -15.69 8.45 35.25
C GLN A 243 -16.25 9.89 35.27
N GLY A 244 -17.40 10.09 34.62
CA GLY A 244 -17.96 11.43 34.44
C GLY A 244 -16.96 12.37 33.74
N ALA A 245 -16.55 13.45 34.41
CA ALA A 245 -15.59 14.42 33.90
C ALA A 245 -14.12 14.10 34.29
N GLN A 246 -13.86 12.98 34.96
CA GLN A 246 -12.53 12.56 35.41
C GLN A 246 -11.96 11.48 34.48
N LEU A 247 -10.71 11.65 34.06
CA LEU A 247 -9.91 10.63 33.39
C LEU A 247 -8.92 10.02 34.40
N ASN A 248 -9.11 8.75 34.76
CA ASN A 248 -8.17 8.04 35.63
C ASN A 248 -7.18 7.28 34.74
N VAL A 249 -5.92 7.69 34.79
CA VAL A 249 -4.81 7.08 34.07
C VAL A 249 -3.99 6.25 35.05
N THR A 250 -3.74 4.99 34.71
CA THR A 250 -2.88 4.10 35.50
C THR A 250 -1.64 3.79 34.68
N VAL A 251 -0.46 4.06 35.22
CA VAL A 251 0.84 3.88 34.58
C VAL A 251 1.62 2.79 35.27
N SER A 252 1.76 1.67 34.56
CA SER A 252 2.60 0.54 34.96
C SER A 252 4.00 0.78 34.46
N ALA A 253 4.85 1.32 35.33
CA ALA A 253 6.23 1.63 34.98
C ALA A 253 7.04 0.34 34.77
N PHE A 254 7.97 0.39 33.83
CA PHE A 254 8.94 -0.68 33.59
C PHE A 254 10.25 -0.43 34.33
N GLU A 255 10.50 0.82 34.71
CA GLU A 255 11.67 1.26 35.43
C GLU A 255 11.30 2.29 36.51
N SER A 256 12.29 2.70 37.32
CA SER A 256 12.08 3.71 38.36
C SER A 256 11.93 5.10 37.74
N LEU A 257 10.75 5.70 37.88
CA LEU A 257 10.47 7.05 37.40
C LEU A 257 10.70 8.09 38.49
N GLY A 258 11.52 9.11 38.20
CA GLY A 258 11.80 10.22 39.10
C GLY A 258 10.59 11.15 39.28
N ALA A 259 10.67 12.07 40.25
CA ALA A 259 9.58 13.02 40.52
C ALA A 259 9.24 13.88 39.30
N LYS A 260 10.26 14.32 38.55
CA LYS A 260 10.09 15.14 37.34
C LYS A 260 9.40 14.37 36.21
N ASP A 261 9.73 13.10 36.02
CA ASP A 261 9.14 12.28 34.96
C ASP A 261 7.68 11.98 35.28
N ARG A 262 7.39 11.67 36.56
CA ARG A 262 6.01 11.49 37.04
C ARG A 262 5.17 12.75 36.84
N GLU A 263 5.73 13.92 37.16
CA GLU A 263 5.05 15.20 36.93
C GLU A 263 4.80 15.44 35.43
N ALA A 264 5.77 15.15 34.57
CA ALA A 264 5.60 15.28 33.11
C ALA A 264 4.51 14.31 32.57
N ILE A 265 4.45 13.08 33.08
CA ILE A 265 3.38 12.12 32.76
C ILE A 265 2.01 12.63 33.21
N GLU A 266 1.92 13.24 34.39
CA GLU A 266 0.68 13.88 34.86
C GLU A 266 0.27 15.07 33.99
N GLN A 267 1.22 15.88 33.53
CA GLN A 267 0.96 16.96 32.58
C GLN A 267 0.43 16.43 31.24
N GLU A 268 1.04 15.39 30.70
CA GLU A 268 0.59 14.74 29.46
C GLU A 268 -0.81 14.13 29.63
N ALA A 269 -1.10 13.46 30.76
CA ALA A 269 -2.42 12.93 31.07
C ALA A 269 -3.50 14.03 31.14
N ARG A 270 -3.16 15.20 31.69
CA ARG A 270 -4.04 16.39 31.68
C ARG A 270 -4.32 16.90 30.27
N ALA A 271 -3.33 16.85 29.38
CA ALA A 271 -3.50 17.21 27.97
C ALA A 271 -4.39 16.19 27.20
N VAL A 272 -4.33 14.91 27.56
CA VAL A 272 -5.15 13.85 26.96
C VAL A 272 -6.63 13.90 27.42
N ALA A 273 -6.91 14.38 28.63
CA ALA A 273 -8.26 14.39 29.19
C ALA A 273 -9.34 15.02 28.28
N PRO A 274 -9.15 16.23 27.72
CA PRO A 274 -10.13 16.84 26.80
C PRO A 274 -10.40 15.99 25.55
N LEU A 275 -9.37 15.32 25.00
CA LEU A 275 -9.51 14.42 23.85
C LEU A 275 -10.36 13.18 24.17
N ARG A 276 -10.48 12.84 25.46
CA ARG A 276 -11.37 11.79 25.98
C ARG A 276 -12.67 12.35 26.58
N LYS A 277 -13.00 13.61 26.30
CA LYS A 277 -14.19 14.33 26.80
C LYS A 277 -14.24 14.38 28.34
N ALA A 278 -13.09 14.52 29.00
CA ALA A 278 -12.94 14.71 30.44
C ALA A 278 -12.29 16.08 30.72
N SER A 279 -12.61 16.71 31.85
CA SER A 279 -12.07 18.02 32.23
C SER A 279 -10.92 17.93 33.22
N ARG A 280 -10.69 16.75 33.81
CA ARG A 280 -9.67 16.48 34.82
C ARG A 280 -9.00 15.14 34.54
N ALA A 281 -7.73 15.03 34.92
CA ALA A 281 -6.97 13.78 34.89
C ALA A 281 -6.31 13.52 36.24
N THR A 282 -6.23 12.25 36.62
CA THR A 282 -5.47 11.75 37.77
C THR A 282 -4.60 10.61 37.28
N VAL A 283 -3.36 10.57 37.74
CA VAL A 283 -2.41 9.50 37.41
C VAL A 283 -2.12 8.70 38.67
N SER A 284 -2.18 7.38 38.55
CA SER A 284 -1.66 6.45 39.55
C SER A 284 -0.51 5.65 38.94
N PHE A 285 0.56 5.43 39.70
CA PHE A 285 1.70 4.61 39.29
C PHE A 285 1.70 3.30 40.09
N ASP A 286 1.75 2.16 39.40
CA ASP A 286 1.86 0.81 39.97
C ASP A 286 3.25 0.20 39.81
#